data_AF-A0A800E9I7-F1
#
_entry.id   AF-A0A800E9I7-F1
#
_cell.length_a   1.000
_cell.length_b   1.000
_cell.length_c   1.000
_cell.angle_alpha   90.00
_cell.angle_beta   90.00
_cell.angle_gamma   90.00
#
_symmetry.space_group_name_H-M   'P 1'
#
loop_
_entity.id
_entity.type
_entity.pdbx_description
1 polymer ?
#
loop_
_entity_poly.entity_id
_entity_poly.type
_entity_poly.pdbx_seq_one_letter_code
_entity_poly.pdbx_strand_id
1 'polypeptide(L)'
;RGGWPLNCVALPNGKPFWGGTYFRKEDWKKQILGLANAYQNDRVKVIEYADRLSQGIQQVENIGLNTAEINFTWKDLNDMVSPWAERFDNSEGGS
;
A
#
# COMPACT_ATOMS: atom_id res chain seq x y z
N ARG A 1 -5.29 7.15 5.34
CA ARG A 1 -5.57 7.66 3.99
C ARG A 1 -4.66 6.90 3.03
N GLY A 2 -5.12 5.76 2.52
CA GLY A 2 -4.46 5.01 1.46
C GLY A 2 -5.40 5.05 0.26
N GLY A 3 -4.90 5.53 -0.88
CA GLY A 3 -5.67 5.55 -2.10
C GLY A 3 -4.75 5.52 -3.29
N TRP A 4 -5.20 4.84 -4.34
CA TRP A 4 -4.51 4.77 -5.61
C TRP A 4 -4.57 6.13 -6.32
N PRO A 5 -3.49 6.60 -6.97
CA PRO A 5 -2.21 5.91 -7.18
C PRO A 5 -1.21 6.11 -6.04
N LEU A 6 -0.52 5.02 -5.68
CA LEU A 6 0.62 5.01 -4.77
C LEU A 6 1.91 5.23 -5.54
N ASN A 7 2.74 6.16 -5.08
CA ASN A 7 4.13 6.28 -5.51
C ASN A 7 5.03 5.71 -4.41
N CYS A 8 6.00 4.89 -4.79
CA CYS A 8 7.02 4.34 -3.89
C CYS A 8 8.40 4.52 -4.52
N VAL A 9 9.37 4.92 -3.71
CA VAL A 9 10.77 5.04 -4.11
C VAL A 9 11.60 4.07 -3.29
N ALA A 10 12.41 3.27 -3.98
CA ALA A 10 13.23 2.22 -3.40
C ALA A 10 14.70 2.37 -3.79
N LEU A 11 15.57 1.82 -2.96
CA LEU A 11 16.99 1.64 -3.24
C LEU A 11 17.19 0.58 -4.36
N PRO A 12 18.37 0.52 -5.01
CA PRO A 12 18.66 -0.49 -6.03
C PRO A 12 18.51 -1.95 -5.58
N ASN A 13 18.57 -2.20 -4.26
CA ASN A 13 18.34 -3.52 -3.67
C ASN A 13 16.84 -3.81 -3.38
N GLY A 14 15.94 -2.92 -3.77
CA GLY A 14 14.49 -3.07 -3.59
C GLY A 14 13.93 -2.57 -2.26
N LYS A 15 14.76 -2.14 -1.30
CA LYS A 15 14.26 -1.62 -0.01
C LYS A 15 13.58 -0.26 -0.21
N PRO A 16 12.30 -0.10 0.16
CA PRO A 16 11.62 1.19 0.07
C PRO A 16 12.18 2.14 1.12
N PHE A 17 12.26 3.43 0.80
CA PHE A 17 12.62 4.48 1.77
C PHE A 17 11.68 5.67 1.73
N TRP A 18 10.69 5.66 0.84
CA TRP A 18 9.64 6.67 0.80
C TRP A 18 8.40 6.10 0.09
N GLY A 19 7.22 6.53 0.53
CA GLY A 19 5.94 6.22 -0.12
C GLY A 19 4.91 7.32 0.12
N GLY A 20 4.04 7.54 -0.86
CA GLY A 20 2.98 8.56 -0.75
C GLY A 20 1.90 8.43 -1.81
N THR A 21 0.72 8.95 -1.48
CA THR A 21 -0.49 8.90 -2.32
C THR A 21 -0.99 10.30 -2.60
N TYR A 22 -1.42 10.57 -3.84
CA TYR A 22 -2.00 11.85 -4.31
C TYR A 22 -1.10 13.08 -4.16
N PHE A 23 -0.48 13.51 -5.25
CA PHE A 23 0.27 14.75 -5.31
C PHE A 23 -0.25 15.64 -6.44
N ARG A 24 -0.37 16.93 -6.18
CA ARG A 24 -0.44 17.91 -7.28
C ARG A 24 0.91 17.91 -7.99
N LYS A 25 0.93 18.24 -9.28
CA LYS A 25 2.13 18.20 -10.13
C LYS A 25 3.35 18.89 -9.50
N GLU A 26 3.17 20.09 -8.97
CA GLU A 26 4.28 20.87 -8.41
C GLU A 26 4.75 20.32 -7.05
N ASP A 27 3.83 19.79 -6.23
CA ASP A 27 4.19 19.08 -5.00
C ASP A 27 5.00 17.83 -5.34
N TRP A 28 4.58 17.05 -6.34
CA TRP A 28 5.29 15.85 -6.76
C TRP A 28 6.72 16.15 -7.21
N LYS A 29 6.90 17.18 -8.05
CA LYS A 29 8.24 17.64 -8.47
C LYS A 29 9.12 18.01 -7.28
N LYS A 30 8.58 18.79 -6.34
CA LYS A 30 9.31 19.18 -5.13
C LYS A 30 9.72 17.95 -4.32
N GLN A 31 8.82 16.97 -4.16
CA GLN A 31 9.11 15.74 -3.43
C GLN A 31 10.22 14.93 -4.10
N ILE A 32 10.12 14.61 -5.40
CA ILE A 32 11.13 13.78 -6.08
C ILE A 32 12.52 14.43 -6.10
N LEU A 33 12.59 15.75 -6.27
CA LEU A 33 13.86 16.49 -6.22
C LEU A 33 14.45 16.49 -4.81
N GLY A 34 13.61 16.62 -3.77
CA GLY A 34 14.03 16.49 -2.38
C GLY A 34 14.58 15.11 -2.06
N LEU A 35 13.91 14.04 -2.54
CA LEU A 35 14.37 12.66 -2.37
C LEU A 35 15.71 12.41 -3.08
N ALA A 36 15.87 12.91 -4.31
CA ALA A 36 17.13 12.82 -5.04
C ALA A 36 18.27 13.55 -4.31
N ASN A 37 18.01 14.75 -3.78
CA ASN A 37 18.97 15.51 -3.00
C ASN A 37 19.37 14.78 -1.71
N ALA A 38 18.40 14.23 -0.97
CA ALA A 38 18.65 13.45 0.23
C ALA A 38 19.50 12.20 -0.06
N TYR A 39 19.23 11.50 -1.17
CA TYR A 39 20.03 10.34 -1.57
C TYR A 39 21.48 10.71 -1.92
N GLN A 40 21.69 11.87 -2.54
CA GLN A 40 23.04 12.34 -2.91
C GLN A 40 23.83 12.87 -1.72
N ASN A 41 23.19 13.63 -0.83
CA ASN A 41 23.87 14.36 0.25
C ASN A 41 23.83 13.65 1.60
N ASP A 42 22.86 12.77 1.83
CA ASP A 42 22.65 12.10 3.12
C ASP A 42 22.30 10.61 2.92
N ARG A 43 23.11 9.95 2.09
CA ARG A 43 22.90 8.56 1.69
C ARG A 43 22.83 7.60 2.88
N VAL A 44 23.59 7.87 3.94
CA VAL A 44 23.60 7.05 5.17
C VAL A 44 22.22 7.07 5.82
N LYS A 45 21.60 8.24 6.03
CA LYS A 45 20.26 8.30 6.62
C LYS A 45 19.19 7.68 5.72
N VAL A 46 19.33 7.79 4.40
CA VAL A 46 18.40 7.12 3.47
C VAL A 46 18.46 5.61 3.63
N ILE A 47 19.65 5.03 3.73
CA ILE A 47 19.84 3.59 3.94
C ILE A 47 19.28 3.17 5.30
N GLU A 48 19.61 3.90 6.38
CA GLU A 48 19.09 3.61 7.72
C GLU A 48 17.56 3.69 7.79
N TYR A 49 16.95 4.63 7.06
CA TYR A 49 15.50 4.70 6.96
C TYR A 49 14.93 3.52 6.18
N ALA A 50 15.55 3.16 5.05
CA ALA A 50 15.12 2.02 4.24
C ALA A 50 15.15 0.70 5.03
N ASP A 51 16.19 0.51 5.84
CA ASP A 51 16.34 -0.67 6.70
C ASP A 51 15.25 -0.73 7.77
N ARG A 52 15.03 0.37 8.49
CA ARG A 52 13.97 0.45 9.51
C ARG A 52 12.58 0.24 8.91
N LEU A 53 12.29 0.84 7.75
CA LEU A 53 11.01 0.69 7.08
C LEU A 53 10.80 -0.77 6.64
N SER A 54 11.81 -1.39 6.03
CA SER A 54 11.73 -2.79 5.59
C SER A 54 11.50 -3.74 6.77
N GLN A 55 12.19 -3.52 7.89
CA GLN A 55 11.97 -4.30 9.12
C GLN A 55 10.55 -4.13 9.67
N GLY A 56 10.03 -2.89 9.68
CA GLY A 56 8.66 -2.62 10.09
C GLY A 56 7.62 -3.34 9.24
N ILE A 57 7.81 -3.34 7.91
CA ILE A 57 6.94 -4.07 6.97
C ILE A 57 6.97 -5.57 7.26
N GLN A 58 8.16 -6.17 7.39
CA GLN A 58 8.31 -7.59 7.67
C GLN A 58 7.66 -8.00 9.02
N GLN A 59 7.74 -7.13 10.03
CA GLN A 59 7.08 -7.38 11.31
C GLN A 59 5.55 -7.39 11.20
N VAL A 60 4.97 -6.54 10.36
CA VAL A 60 3.52 -6.52 10.08
C VAL A 60 3.11 -7.72 9.24
N GLU A 61 3.93 -8.14 8.27
CA GLU A 61 3.66 -9.30 7.42
C GLU A 61 3.84 -10.64 8.13
N ASN A 62 4.54 -10.68 9.28
CA ASN A 62 4.68 -11.87 10.13
C ASN A 62 3.38 -12.29 10.85
N ILE A 63 2.21 -11.80 10.42
CA ILE A 63 0.93 -12.41 10.75
C ILE A 63 0.94 -13.81 10.13
N GLY A 64 1.03 -14.84 10.97
CA GLY A 64 1.13 -16.23 10.53
C GLY A 64 0.03 -16.57 9.53
N LEU A 65 0.42 -17.24 8.43
CA LEU A 65 -0.53 -17.76 7.47
C LEU A 65 -1.54 -18.65 8.20
N ASN A 66 -2.83 -18.38 8.01
CA ASN A 66 -3.86 -19.29 8.50
C ASN A 66 -3.86 -20.53 7.62
N THR A 67 -3.19 -21.58 8.08
CA THR A 67 -3.09 -22.87 7.38
C THR A 67 -4.28 -23.80 7.66
N ALA A 68 -5.30 -23.33 8.38
CA ALA A 68 -6.52 -24.11 8.57
C ALA A 68 -7.20 -24.35 7.23
N GLU A 69 -7.57 -25.60 6.95
CA GLU A 69 -8.48 -25.91 5.85
C GLU A 69 -9.84 -25.27 6.14
N ILE A 70 -10.16 -24.20 5.40
CA ILE A 70 -11.47 -23.55 5.48
C ILE A 70 -12.38 -24.20 4.44
N ASN A 71 -13.44 -24.85 4.92
CA ASN A 71 -14.51 -25.37 4.07
C ASN A 71 -15.55 -24.27 3.83
N PHE A 72 -15.31 -23.42 2.85
CA PHE A 72 -16.30 -22.44 2.41
C PHE A 72 -17.54 -23.13 1.85
N THR A 73 -18.72 -22.68 2.27
CA THR A 73 -20.01 -23.16 1.79
C THR A 73 -20.70 -22.11 0.92
N TRP A 74 -21.70 -22.54 0.15
CA TRP A 74 -22.58 -21.63 -0.58
C TRP A 74 -23.33 -20.65 0.32
N LYS A 75 -23.62 -21.05 1.56
CA LYS A 75 -24.26 -20.20 2.56
C LYS A 75 -23.35 -19.04 2.94
N ASP A 76 -22.05 -19.27 3.12
CA ASP A 76 -21.08 -18.23 3.46
C ASP A 76 -21.00 -17.17 2.36
N LEU A 77 -20.97 -17.59 1.09
CA LEU A 77 -20.99 -16.68 -0.04
C LEU A 77 -22.30 -15.87 -0.09
N ASN A 78 -23.44 -16.52 0.11
CA ASN A 78 -24.73 -15.85 0.10
C ASN A 78 -24.82 -14.79 1.22
N ASP A 79 -24.42 -15.14 2.44
CA ASP A 79 -24.45 -14.24 3.60
C ASP A 79 -23.54 -13.01 3.40
N MET A 80 -22.44 -13.15 2.65
CA MET A 80 -21.55 -12.04 2.30
C MET A 80 -22.13 -11.14 1.21
N VAL A 81 -22.75 -11.71 0.18
CA VAL A 81 -23.18 -10.98 -1.03
C VAL A 81 -24.56 -10.35 -0.87
N SER A 82 -25.51 -10.98 -0.17
CA SER A 82 -26.88 -10.48 -0.05
C SER A 82 -26.96 -9.03 0.47
N PRO A 83 -26.23 -8.63 1.55
CA PRO A 83 -26.28 -7.25 2.05
C PRO A 83 -25.68 -6.21 1.09
N TRP A 84 -24.76 -6.63 0.21
CA TRP A 84 -24.18 -5.76 -0.81
C TRP A 84 -25.12 -5.61 -1.98
N ALA A 85 -25.74 -6.71 -2.41
CA ALA A 85 -26.69 -6.75 -3.51
C ALA A 85 -27.89 -5.81 -3.28
N GLU A 86 -28.34 -5.64 -2.03
CA GLU A 86 -29.39 -4.68 -1.67
C GLU A 86 -29.04 -3.23 -1.99
N ARG A 87 -27.76 -2.89 -2.10
CA ARG A 87 -27.29 -1.52 -2.33
C ARG A 87 -26.96 -1.21 -3.78
N PHE A 88 -26.89 -2.24 -4.63
CA PHE A 88 -26.51 -2.08 -6.02
C PHE A 88 -27.52 -1.20 -6.77
N ASP A 89 -27.00 -0.16 -7.42
CA ASP A 89 -27.77 0.66 -8.33
C ASP A 89 -28.01 -0.10 -9.64
N ASN A 90 -29.23 -0.64 -9.78
CA ASN A 90 -29.68 -1.34 -10.98
C ASN A 90 -30.29 -0.41 -12.05
N SER A 91 -30.33 0.90 -11.82
CA SER A 91 -30.90 1.89 -12.74
C SER A 91 -29.82 2.57 -13.58
N GLU A 92 -28.88 3.25 -12.92
CA GLU A 92 -27.87 4.08 -13.61
C GLU A 92 -26.47 3.45 -13.60
N GLY A 93 -26.30 2.36 -12.84
CA GLY A 93 -25.02 1.68 -12.67
C GLY A 93 -24.11 2.42 -11.69
N GLY A 94 -23.65 1.70 -10.67
CA GLY A 94 -22.85 2.25 -9.59
C GLY A 94 -22.88 1.34 -8.38
N SER A 95 -22.24 1.78 -7.29
CA SER A 95 -22.26 1.07 -6.01
C SER A 95 -23.56 1.26 -5.25
#